data_AF-A0ABD2G165-F1
#
_entry.id   AF-A0ABD2G165-F1
#
_cell.length_a   1.000
_cell.length_b   1.000
_cell.length_c   1.000
_cell.angle_alpha   90.00
_cell.angle_beta   90.00
_cell.angle_gamma   90.00
#
_symmetry.space_group_name_H-M   'P 1'
#
loop_
_entity.id
_entity.type
_entity.pdbx_description
1 polymer ?
#
loop_
_entity_poly.entity_id
_entity_poly.type
_entity_poly.pdbx_seq_one_letter_code
_entity_poly.pdbx_strand_id
1 'polypeptide(L)'
;MPLQHDVSRGLGIVFSSGNIWKQQRRFALSTLRIFGFGKKSLEPIVLDEFTYCAQYFNSFKGKPLNPHIVLNNTVSNIICFLVFGHRFEYGDEKFIKLMEWFSESLEIEGSIWAKLFNSFPWLMRRLPGPHQTVKQIWKDVKDFIQMERLILDSLKREGRDWFMHGP
;
A
#
# COMPACT_ATOMS: atom_id res chain seq x y z
N MET A 1 3.57 20.71 0.81
CA MET A 1 4.08 20.68 2.19
C MET A 1 5.52 20.16 2.18
N PRO A 2 6.46 20.77 2.91
CA PRO A 2 7.89 20.44 2.82
C PRO A 2 8.25 18.98 3.12
N LEU A 3 7.65 18.36 4.13
CA LEU A 3 7.95 16.96 4.49
C LEU A 3 7.57 16.00 3.35
N GLN A 4 6.33 16.11 2.86
CA GLN A 4 5.88 15.26 1.75
C GLN A 4 6.59 15.56 0.43
N HIS A 5 7.01 16.80 0.21
CA HIS A 5 7.82 17.13 -0.97
C HIS A 5 9.20 16.46 -0.93
N ASP A 6 9.86 16.42 0.22
CA ASP A 6 11.14 15.73 0.38
C ASP A 6 11.02 14.20 0.12
N VAL A 7 9.87 13.61 0.42
CA VAL A 7 9.60 12.17 0.26
C VAL A 7 9.15 11.83 -1.17
N SER A 8 8.16 12.55 -1.68
CA SER A 8 7.51 12.25 -2.97
C SER A 8 8.15 12.96 -4.15
N ARG A 9 9.01 13.96 -3.90
CA ARG A 9 9.57 14.86 -4.92
C ARG A 9 8.50 15.53 -5.80
N GLY A 10 7.30 15.74 -5.24
CA GLY A 10 6.16 16.31 -5.96
C GLY A 10 5.51 15.36 -6.97
N LEU A 11 5.76 14.05 -6.87
CA LEU A 11 5.18 13.02 -7.71
C LEU A 11 4.05 12.26 -6.98
N GLY A 12 3.27 11.48 -7.74
CA GLY A 12 2.19 10.66 -7.21
C GLY A 12 0.87 11.44 -7.07
N ILE A 13 -0.21 10.77 -6.72
CA ILE A 13 -1.56 11.36 -6.76
C ILE A 13 -1.86 12.20 -5.51
N VAL A 14 -1.33 11.80 -4.35
CA VAL A 14 -1.69 12.41 -3.07
C VAL A 14 -1.00 13.76 -2.86
N PHE A 15 0.27 13.88 -3.28
CA PHE A 15 1.11 15.03 -2.95
C PHE A 15 1.57 15.89 -4.15
N SER A 16 1.23 15.50 -5.38
CA SER A 16 1.48 16.34 -6.56
C SER A 16 0.39 17.40 -6.76
N SER A 17 0.67 18.38 -7.60
CA SER A 17 -0.26 19.46 -7.96
C SER A 17 -0.22 19.79 -9.45
N GLY A 18 -1.12 20.64 -9.90
CA GLY A 18 -1.16 21.13 -11.28
C GLY A 18 -1.46 20.04 -12.32
N ASN A 19 -0.80 20.11 -13.47
CA ASN A 19 -1.05 19.20 -14.59
C ASN A 19 -0.58 17.76 -14.31
N ILE A 20 0.50 17.59 -13.55
CA ILE A 20 1.01 16.26 -13.16
C ILE A 20 -0.07 15.50 -12.38
N TRP A 21 -0.64 16.15 -11.36
CA TRP A 21 -1.74 15.59 -10.58
C TRP A 21 -2.95 15.21 -11.45
N LYS A 22 -3.37 16.11 -12.35
CA LYS A 22 -4.51 15.85 -13.26
C LYS A 22 -4.28 14.62 -14.12
N GLN A 23 -3.08 14.48 -14.70
CA GLN A 23 -2.73 13.37 -15.57
C GLN A 23 -2.63 12.04 -14.80
N GLN A 24 -1.92 12.02 -13.67
CA GLN A 24 -1.74 10.81 -12.85
C GLN A 24 -3.07 10.33 -12.26
N ARG A 25 -3.90 11.25 -11.76
CA ARG A 25 -5.25 10.93 -11.25
C ARG A 25 -6.13 10.35 -12.35
N ARG A 26 -6.14 10.95 -13.54
CA ARG A 26 -6.94 10.44 -14.68
C ARG A 26 -6.49 9.03 -15.06
N PHE A 27 -5.17 8.83 -15.20
CA PHE A 27 -4.61 7.53 -15.52
C PHE A 27 -5.02 6.47 -14.49
N ALA A 28 -4.76 6.70 -13.20
CA ALA A 28 -5.06 5.72 -12.15
C ALA A 28 -6.55 5.39 -12.06
N LEU A 29 -7.45 6.39 -12.12
CA LEU A 29 -8.89 6.14 -12.09
C LEU A 29 -9.39 5.35 -13.30
N SER A 30 -8.86 5.64 -14.50
CA SER A 30 -9.17 4.87 -15.70
C SER A 30 -8.70 3.43 -15.56
N THR A 31 -7.47 3.21 -15.09
CA THR A 31 -6.90 1.87 -14.87
C THR A 31 -7.70 1.09 -13.81
N LEU A 32 -8.03 1.70 -12.67
CA LEU A 32 -8.86 1.06 -11.64
C LEU A 32 -10.23 0.63 -12.20
N ARG A 33 -10.88 1.45 -13.03
CA ARG A 33 -12.15 1.09 -13.69
C ARG A 33 -11.99 -0.06 -14.69
N ILE A 34 -10.83 -0.18 -15.33
CA ILE A 34 -10.51 -1.32 -16.20
C ILE A 34 -10.43 -2.60 -15.35
N PHE A 35 -9.79 -2.55 -14.19
CA PHE A 35 -9.72 -3.65 -13.23
C PHE A 35 -11.01 -3.90 -12.42
N GLY A 36 -12.13 -3.29 -12.82
CA GLY A 36 -13.42 -3.58 -12.22
C GLY A 36 -13.82 -2.69 -11.04
N PHE A 37 -13.00 -1.72 -10.64
CA PHE A 37 -13.39 -0.77 -9.60
C PHE A 37 -14.67 -0.02 -9.98
N GLY A 38 -15.69 -0.09 -9.12
CA GLY A 38 -17.03 0.46 -9.37
C GLY A 38 -17.90 -0.37 -10.31
N LYS A 39 -17.52 -1.62 -10.62
CA LYS A 39 -18.29 -2.59 -11.40
C LYS A 39 -18.51 -3.86 -10.59
N LYS A 40 -19.53 -4.65 -10.96
CA LYS A 40 -19.81 -5.96 -10.37
C LYS A 40 -18.67 -6.98 -10.54
N SER A 41 -17.76 -6.77 -11.49
CA SER A 41 -16.61 -7.66 -11.70
C SER A 41 -15.62 -7.67 -10.52
N LEU A 42 -15.63 -6.67 -9.65
CA LEU A 42 -14.81 -6.66 -8.43
C LEU A 42 -15.48 -7.38 -7.25
N GLU A 43 -16.79 -7.61 -7.33
CA GLU A 43 -17.59 -8.22 -6.25
C GLU A 43 -17.08 -9.63 -5.86
N PRO A 44 -16.76 -10.54 -6.80
CA PRO A 44 -16.23 -11.86 -6.44
C PRO A 44 -14.92 -11.79 -5.67
N ILE A 45 -14.01 -10.88 -6.06
CA ILE A 45 -12.70 -10.69 -5.40
C ILE A 45 -12.91 -10.22 -3.96
N VAL A 46 -13.84 -9.29 -3.75
CA VAL A 46 -14.17 -8.79 -2.41
C VAL A 46 -14.77 -9.91 -1.55
N LEU A 47 -15.73 -10.66 -2.09
CA LEU A 47 -16.36 -11.77 -1.38
C LEU A 47 -15.38 -12.90 -1.05
N ASP A 48 -14.45 -13.22 -1.95
CA ASP A 48 -13.41 -14.21 -1.73
C ASP A 48 -12.46 -13.76 -0.60
N GLU A 49 -12.04 -12.48 -0.59
CA GLU A 49 -11.21 -11.95 0.49
C GLU A 49 -11.93 -11.93 1.86
N PHE A 50 -13.24 -11.67 1.88
CA PHE A 50 -14.04 -11.85 3.10
C PHE A 50 -14.12 -13.30 3.56
N THR A 51 -14.12 -14.26 2.62
CA THR A 51 -14.07 -15.70 2.94
C THR A 51 -12.75 -16.07 3.61
N TYR A 52 -11.61 -15.61 3.08
CA TYR A 52 -10.30 -15.80 3.73
C TYR A 52 -10.22 -15.12 5.09
N CYS A 53 -10.76 -13.91 5.20
CA CYS A 53 -10.85 -13.19 6.48
C CYS A 53 -11.61 -14.03 7.53
N ALA A 54 -12.79 -14.55 7.19
CA ALA A 54 -13.60 -15.38 8.09
C ALA A 54 -12.88 -16.67 8.50
N GLN A 55 -12.19 -17.34 7.55
CA GLN A 55 -11.37 -18.51 7.84
C GLN A 55 -10.23 -18.18 8.81
N TYR A 56 -9.55 -17.05 8.58
CA TYR A 56 -8.48 -16.59 9.46
C TYR A 56 -9.00 -16.28 10.87
N PHE A 57 -10.15 -15.60 11.00
CA PHE A 57 -10.81 -15.40 12.30
C PHE A 57 -11.12 -16.72 13.02
N ASN A 58 -11.65 -17.71 12.31
CA ASN A 58 -11.96 -19.02 12.90
C ASN A 58 -10.70 -19.76 13.38
N SER A 59 -9.55 -19.54 12.75
CA SER A 59 -8.28 -20.19 13.12
C SER A 59 -7.81 -19.84 14.54
N PHE A 60 -8.23 -18.69 15.09
CA PHE A 60 -7.87 -18.26 16.45
C PHE A 60 -8.54 -19.11 17.54
N LYS A 61 -9.58 -19.90 17.23
CA LYS A 61 -10.25 -20.82 18.18
C LYS A 61 -10.62 -20.15 19.52
N GLY A 62 -11.13 -18.93 19.46
CA GLY A 62 -11.54 -18.16 20.64
C GLY A 62 -10.41 -17.48 21.42
N LYS A 63 -9.16 -17.53 20.94
CA LYS A 63 -8.05 -16.76 21.51
C LYS A 63 -8.25 -15.26 21.29
N PRO A 64 -7.77 -14.40 22.21
CA PRO A 64 -7.76 -12.97 22.03
C PRO A 64 -7.05 -12.59 20.72
N LEU A 65 -7.68 -11.73 19.94
CA LEU A 65 -7.15 -11.22 18.68
C LEU A 65 -7.50 -9.74 18.54
N ASN A 66 -6.67 -8.96 17.85
CA ASN A 66 -6.98 -7.58 17.53
C ASN A 66 -7.69 -7.52 16.14
N PRO A 67 -9.02 -7.27 16.08
CA PRO A 67 -9.75 -7.27 14.82
C PRO A 67 -9.31 -6.15 13.87
N HIS A 68 -8.71 -5.08 14.39
CA HIS A 68 -8.20 -3.97 13.58
C HIS A 68 -7.11 -4.44 12.60
N ILE A 69 -6.20 -5.31 13.05
CA ILE A 69 -5.12 -5.84 12.22
C ILE A 69 -5.69 -6.71 11.11
N VAL A 70 -6.61 -7.61 11.46
CA VAL A 70 -7.22 -8.53 10.49
C VAL A 70 -7.97 -7.77 9.41
N LEU A 71 -8.83 -6.82 9.80
CA LEU A 71 -9.61 -6.03 8.85
C LEU A 71 -8.73 -5.13 7.98
N ASN A 72 -7.67 -4.53 8.55
CA ASN A 72 -6.72 -3.74 7.77
C ASN A 72 -6.00 -4.60 6.71
N ASN A 73 -5.60 -5.83 7.08
CA ASN A 73 -5.01 -6.78 6.14
C ASN A 73 -6.00 -7.18 5.04
N THR A 74 -7.27 -7.46 5.38
CA THR A 74 -8.33 -7.77 4.40
C THR A 74 -8.51 -6.65 3.38
N VAL A 75 -8.66 -5.41 3.84
CA VAL A 75 -8.83 -4.25 2.93
C VAL A 75 -7.57 -4.03 2.08
N SER A 76 -6.40 -4.15 2.70
CA SER A 76 -5.12 -3.97 2.02
C SER A 76 -4.85 -5.05 0.98
N ASN A 77 -5.29 -6.29 1.21
CA ASN A 77 -5.22 -7.38 0.24
C ASN A 77 -6.06 -7.10 -1.01
N ILE A 78 -7.25 -6.53 -0.87
CA ILE A 78 -8.06 -6.13 -2.04
C ILE A 78 -7.32 -5.09 -2.89
N ILE A 79 -6.67 -4.12 -2.25
CA ILE A 79 -5.86 -3.12 -2.94
C ILE A 79 -4.60 -3.75 -3.55
N CYS A 80 -3.91 -4.64 -2.83
CA CYS A 80 -2.76 -5.37 -3.33
C CYS A 80 -3.10 -6.22 -4.54
N PHE A 81 -4.25 -6.90 -4.54
CA PHE A 81 -4.75 -7.62 -5.69
C PHE A 81 -4.95 -6.70 -6.90
N LEU A 82 -5.53 -5.51 -6.70
CA LEU A 82 -5.72 -4.53 -7.79
C LEU A 82 -4.40 -3.95 -8.33
N VAL A 83 -3.35 -3.88 -7.51
CA VAL A 83 -2.06 -3.24 -7.85
C VAL A 83 -1.03 -4.25 -8.36
N PHE A 84 -0.90 -5.39 -7.69
CA PHE A 84 0.09 -6.44 -7.94
C PHE A 84 -0.50 -7.65 -8.70
N GLY A 85 -1.82 -7.77 -8.77
CA GLY A 85 -2.49 -8.90 -9.42
C GLY A 85 -2.62 -10.16 -8.54
N HIS A 86 -2.16 -10.11 -7.28
CA HIS A 86 -2.32 -11.21 -6.33
C HIS A 86 -2.55 -10.69 -4.90
N ARG A 87 -3.07 -11.58 -4.05
CA ARG A 87 -3.20 -11.35 -2.60
C ARG A 87 -1.98 -11.85 -1.84
N PHE A 88 -1.81 -11.40 -0.61
CA PHE A 88 -0.84 -11.94 0.34
C PHE A 88 -1.53 -12.85 1.37
N GLU A 89 -0.81 -13.85 1.86
CA GLU A 89 -1.31 -14.71 2.92
C GLU A 89 -1.40 -13.96 4.25
N TYR A 90 -2.40 -14.30 5.06
CA TYR A 90 -2.47 -13.78 6.43
C TYR A 90 -1.33 -14.38 7.23
N GLY A 91 -0.44 -13.52 7.74
CA GLY A 91 0.78 -13.96 8.42
C GLY A 91 2.05 -13.84 7.57
N ASP A 92 1.95 -13.48 6.29
CA ASP A 92 3.13 -13.20 5.47
C ASP A 92 3.94 -12.03 6.07
N GLU A 93 5.17 -12.32 6.49
CA GLU A 93 6.05 -11.37 7.14
C GLU A 93 6.34 -10.14 6.27
N LYS A 94 6.45 -10.31 4.94
CA LYS A 94 6.71 -9.19 4.02
C LYS A 94 5.50 -8.26 3.94
N PHE A 95 4.30 -8.84 3.87
CA PHE A 95 3.07 -8.06 3.84
C PHE A 95 2.82 -7.36 5.17
N ILE A 96 3.02 -8.05 6.29
CA ILE A 96 2.93 -7.44 7.63
C ILE A 96 3.89 -6.24 7.72
N LYS A 97 5.14 -6.41 7.28
CA LYS A 97 6.12 -5.33 7.29
C LYS A 97 5.75 -4.15 6.40
N LEU A 98 5.16 -4.41 5.24
CA LEU A 98 4.60 -3.36 4.38
C LEU A 98 3.49 -2.58 5.10
N MET A 99 2.61 -3.27 5.81
CA MET A 99 1.53 -2.65 6.58
C MET A 99 2.05 -1.85 7.78
N GLU A 100 3.09 -2.33 8.47
CA GLU A 100 3.79 -1.61 9.53
C GLU A 100 4.41 -0.30 9.01
N TRP A 101 5.11 -0.35 7.87
CA TRP A 101 5.65 0.82 7.20
C TRP A 101 4.57 1.86 6.86
N PHE A 102 3.42 1.43 6.34
CA PHE A 102 2.31 2.35 6.08
C PHE A 102 1.76 2.97 7.36
N SER A 103 1.56 2.17 8.42
CA SER A 103 1.07 2.67 9.71
C SER A 103 2.04 3.68 10.32
N GLU A 104 3.33 3.35 10.38
CA GLU A 104 4.35 4.23 10.95
C GLU A 104 4.49 5.54 10.15
N SER A 105 4.43 5.47 8.81
CA SER A 105 4.43 6.67 7.97
C SER A 105 3.24 7.58 8.27
N LEU A 106 2.04 7.02 8.42
CA LEU A 106 0.83 7.79 8.72
C LEU A 106 0.89 8.42 10.11
N GLU A 107 1.39 7.69 11.10
CA GLU A 107 1.59 8.20 12.47
C GLU A 107 2.58 9.37 12.48
N ILE A 108 3.72 9.24 11.79
CA ILE A 108 4.72 10.30 11.69
C ILE A 108 4.11 11.53 10.99
N GLU A 109 3.42 11.34 9.88
CA GLU A 109 2.77 12.43 9.14
C GLU A 109 1.68 13.15 9.96
N GLY A 110 0.97 12.43 10.82
CA GLY A 110 -0.03 12.98 11.74
C GLY A 110 0.57 13.63 13.01
N SER A 111 1.83 13.36 13.31
CA SER A 111 2.48 13.76 14.57
C SER A 111 2.84 15.26 14.64
N ILE A 112 3.21 15.71 15.83
CA ILE A 112 3.75 17.06 16.04
C ILE A 112 5.06 17.28 15.28
N TRP A 113 5.86 16.22 15.04
CA TRP A 113 7.11 16.30 14.30
C TRP A 113 6.89 16.70 12.85
N ALA A 114 5.85 16.16 12.20
CA ALA A 114 5.51 16.55 10.83
C ALA A 114 5.04 18.01 10.76
N LYS A 115 4.27 18.47 11.75
CA LYS A 115 3.84 19.89 11.84
C LYS A 115 5.05 20.81 11.99
N LEU A 116 5.97 20.49 12.91
CA LEU A 116 7.21 21.24 13.08
C LEU A 116 8.08 21.24 11.81
N PHE A 117 8.19 20.10 11.12
CA PHE A 117 8.92 20.01 9.86
C PHE A 117 8.30 20.91 8.78
N ASN A 118 6.98 20.93 8.68
CA ASN A 118 6.28 21.74 7.69
C ASN A 118 6.37 23.24 8.00
N SER A 119 6.45 23.64 9.27
CA SER A 119 6.63 25.04 9.68
C SER A 119 8.09 25.51 9.59
N PHE A 120 9.06 24.68 9.96
CA PHE A 120 10.48 25.02 10.03
C PHE A 120 11.37 24.01 9.29
N PRO A 121 11.20 23.84 7.97
CA PRO A 121 11.84 22.76 7.21
C PRO A 121 13.36 22.85 7.17
N TRP A 122 13.93 24.06 7.16
CA TRP A 122 15.38 24.23 7.17
C TRP A 122 16.03 23.71 8.44
N LEU A 123 15.42 23.97 9.60
CA LEU A 123 15.91 23.50 10.90
C LEU A 123 15.67 21.99 11.05
N MET A 124 14.46 21.53 10.76
CA MET A 124 14.05 20.15 10.98
C MET A 124 14.77 19.16 10.06
N ARG A 125 15.28 19.59 8.89
CA ARG A 125 16.17 18.76 8.07
C ARG A 125 17.52 18.44 8.73
N ARG A 126 17.96 19.24 9.70
CA ARG A 126 19.24 19.06 10.40
C ARG A 126 19.09 18.34 11.73
N LEU A 127 17.92 18.43 12.36
CA LEU A 127 17.66 17.82 13.66
C LEU A 127 17.29 16.33 13.52
N PRO A 128 17.88 15.43 14.34
CA PRO A 128 17.45 14.04 14.40
C PRO A 128 16.02 13.93 14.94
N GLY A 129 15.27 12.94 14.47
CA GLY A 129 13.92 12.69 14.99
C GLY A 129 13.11 11.73 14.12
N PRO A 130 11.89 11.36 14.56
CA PRO A 130 11.02 10.42 13.85
C PRO A 130 10.67 10.86 12.42
N HIS A 131 10.61 12.16 12.14
CA HIS A 131 10.39 12.67 10.78
C HIS A 131 11.50 12.29 9.78
N GLN A 132 12.67 11.83 10.25
CA GLN A 132 13.72 11.34 9.37
C GLN A 132 13.49 9.88 8.95
N THR A 133 12.84 9.06 9.78
CA THR A 133 12.57 7.64 9.46
C THR A 133 11.59 7.51 8.32
N VAL A 134 10.65 8.47 8.16
CA VAL A 134 9.70 8.50 7.04
C VAL A 134 10.37 8.39 5.67
N LYS A 135 11.56 8.97 5.49
CA LYS A 135 12.30 8.88 4.22
C LYS A 135 12.79 7.46 3.95
N GLN A 136 13.23 6.75 5.00
CA GLN A 136 13.66 5.37 4.92
C GLN A 136 12.46 4.45 4.69
N ILE A 137 11.35 4.64 5.41
CA ILE A 137 10.10 3.91 5.22
C ILE A 137 9.64 3.99 3.76
N TRP A 138 9.58 5.19 3.18
CA TRP A 138 9.18 5.35 1.78
C TRP A 138 10.20 4.83 0.77
N LYS A 139 11.47 4.69 1.16
CA LYS A 139 12.47 3.98 0.36
C LYS A 139 12.18 2.49 0.38
N ASP A 140 11.95 1.91 1.56
CA ASP A 140 11.67 0.49 1.74
C ASP A 140 10.37 0.06 1.02
N VAL A 141 9.32 0.90 1.08
CA VAL A 141 8.08 0.69 0.32
C VAL A 141 8.33 0.70 -1.19
N LYS A 142 9.18 1.61 -1.70
CA LYS A 142 9.51 1.65 -3.14
C LYS A 142 10.32 0.43 -3.56
N ASP A 143 11.26 0.00 -2.73
CA ASP A 143 12.08 -1.18 -2.96
C ASP A 143 11.19 -2.44 -2.99
N PHE A 144 10.22 -2.54 -2.06
CA PHE A 144 9.21 -3.60 -2.07
C PHE A 144 8.41 -3.64 -3.37
N ILE A 145 7.85 -2.51 -3.80
CA ILE A 145 7.06 -2.42 -5.04
C ILE A 145 7.91 -2.81 -6.26
N GLN A 146 9.18 -2.37 -6.30
CA GLN A 146 10.09 -2.71 -7.38
C GLN A 146 10.42 -4.21 -7.41
N MET A 147 10.58 -4.84 -6.24
CA MET A 147 10.80 -6.28 -6.15
C MET A 147 9.60 -7.07 -6.65
N GLU A 148 8.38 -6.73 -6.22
CA GLU A 148 7.17 -7.40 -6.70
C GLU A 148 7.00 -7.27 -8.22
N ARG A 149 7.27 -6.08 -8.76
CA ARG A 149 7.29 -5.87 -10.22
C ARG A 149 8.28 -6.79 -10.93
N LEU A 150 9.50 -6.93 -10.41
CA LEU A 150 10.53 -7.78 -11.01
C LEU A 150 10.15 -9.27 -10.96
N ILE A 151 9.52 -9.70 -9.87
CA ILE A 151 8.98 -11.07 -9.74
C ILE A 151 7.94 -11.30 -10.84
N LEU A 152 6.95 -10.42 -10.96
CA LEU A 152 5.92 -10.53 -12.01
C LEU A 152 6.51 -10.53 -13.42
N ASP A 153 7.50 -9.67 -13.69
CA ASP A 153 8.20 -9.60 -14.97
C ASP A 153 9.05 -10.87 -15.26
N SER A 154 9.58 -11.54 -14.22
CA SER A 154 10.25 -12.85 -14.39
C SER A 154 9.26 -13.96 -14.71
N LEU A 155 8.13 -14.02 -13.99
CA LEU A 155 7.10 -15.04 -14.22
C LEU A 155 6.50 -14.95 -15.62
N LYS A 156 6.28 -13.72 -16.11
CA LYS A 156 5.81 -13.46 -17.48
C LYS A 156 6.83 -13.89 -18.54
N ARG A 157 8.13 -13.70 -18.29
CA ARG A 157 9.20 -14.13 -19.21
C ARG A 157 9.35 -15.64 -19.28
N GLU A 158 9.02 -16.34 -18.21
CA GLU A 158 9.05 -17.80 -18.13
C GLU A 158 7.81 -18.47 -18.77
N GLY A 159 6.90 -17.70 -19.38
CA GLY A 159 5.73 -18.25 -20.07
C GLY A 159 4.68 -18.87 -19.14
N ARG A 160 4.74 -18.56 -17.83
CA ARG A 160 3.68 -18.92 -16.89
C ARG A 160 2.53 -17.94 -17.05
N ASP A 161 1.69 -18.19 -18.07
CA ASP A 161 0.48 -17.40 -18.34
C ASP A 161 -0.51 -17.53 -17.17
N TRP A 162 -0.81 -16.39 -16.55
CA TRP A 162 -1.67 -16.23 -15.38
C TRP A 162 -3.17 -16.49 -15.64
N PHE A 163 -3.57 -16.84 -16.86
CA PHE A 163 -5.00 -17.05 -17.20
C PHE A 163 -5.49 -18.49 -16.98
N MET A 164 -4.66 -19.41 -16.50
CA MET A 164 -5.01 -20.84 -16.50
C MET A 164 -5.25 -21.50 -15.15
N HIS A 165 -5.26 -20.79 -14.02
CA HIS A 165 -5.72 -21.40 -12.76
C HIS A 165 -6.49 -20.42 -11.87
N GLY A 166 -7.80 -20.37 -12.09
CA GLY A 166 -8.79 -20.09 -11.05
C GLY A 166 -9.99 -21.03 -11.28
N PRO A 167 -10.46 -21.78 -10.27
CA PRO A 167 -11.82 -22.32 -10.28
C PRO A 167 -12.86 -21.20 -10.25
#